data_AF-A0A8J7AQK8-F1
#
_entry.id   AF-A0A8J7AQK8-F1
#
_cell.length_a   1.000
_cell.length_b   1.000
_cell.length_c   1.000
_cell.angle_alpha   90.00
_cell.angle_beta   90.00
_cell.angle_gamma   90.00
#
_symmetry.space_group_name_H-M   'P 1'
#
loop_
_entity.id
_entity.type
_entity.pdbx_description
1 polymer ?
#
loop_
_entity_poly.entity_id
_entity_poly.type
_entity_poly.pdbx_seq_one_letter_code
_entity_poly.pdbx_strand_id
1 'polypeptide(L)'
;MTTALRISPTNPFTDIPPPLGEVVAEYRIAAGEAIAYPVAAGQYIQIMDVAGSQCSDFLAFGGANYSDPLDATVTRTLTGVAVPQAGLPSKTYSQAMQPLTEIIQDTCDRHDSFLLACTARYYEDSGYPGHPSCSDNFNRVLAPYGIEPRPGWPALNFFYNTSVDCHGAIGFEEALSRPGDYVLLLAHQDLLCASSACPDDIDPANGWHPTPIHVRIYAAEQTFARAIGRRVAADLPLRMTQDSAFTPSIRQLTDDLSEYNGFWVPQTFAHQGDQAEYWALRQRAALMDLSALRKFEVQGADALALLQYAFSRNLAKLAPRQAAYGCLLNPHGGMVDDGIVFCFGPTHYRYVGNCDTDGPWLQSLANQNGWDVTVAAVSDRIHNLALQGPLSRNILQALVPEVKSLGYFQFLESYIDHIPVLISRTGYTGELGYELFTHPQHGAALWNVLINAGEPAGLLPLGMKALDRARIEAGLLAMGYEFDDLTSPYQAGIGWAVAMKKPDFIGKAALDDIRRHPPRVAVGLVLEGPEMAAHGQPVFAQGERWRVGHVTSATFSPILKASIAMAQVVPEFAAAETSVEVGLLDGLKRRVTATVGPLAAFDPTKSRVRV
;
A
#
# COMPACT_ATOMS: atom_id res chain seq x y z
N MET A 1 -29.61 20.79 29.08
CA MET A 1 -28.31 21.40 29.47
C MET A 1 -27.40 20.27 29.91
N THR A 2 -26.78 19.59 28.96
CA THR A 2 -25.73 18.61 29.23
C THR A 2 -24.50 19.40 29.67
N THR A 3 -24.05 19.16 30.89
CA THR A 3 -22.74 19.62 31.36
C THR A 3 -21.70 19.00 30.45
N ALA A 4 -21.31 19.73 29.41
CA ALA A 4 -20.02 19.53 28.80
C ALA A 4 -19.02 19.53 29.96
N LEU A 5 -18.30 18.43 30.14
CA LEU A 5 -17.03 18.48 30.86
C LEU A 5 -16.12 19.38 30.01
N ARG A 6 -16.27 20.70 30.22
CA ARG A 6 -15.24 21.66 29.91
C ARG A 6 -14.03 21.21 30.71
N ILE A 7 -12.94 20.98 29.99
CA ILE A 7 -11.62 20.67 30.52
C ILE A 7 -11.42 21.43 31.83
N SER A 8 -11.30 20.71 32.95
CA SER A 8 -10.70 21.30 34.15
C SER A 8 -9.31 21.77 33.73
N PRO A 9 -8.93 23.05 33.93
CA PRO A 9 -7.63 23.60 33.50
C PRO A 9 -6.38 22.94 34.14
N THR A 10 -6.54 21.79 34.80
CA THR A 10 -5.61 21.23 35.75
C THR A 10 -5.51 19.70 35.62
N ASN A 11 -5.20 19.20 34.43
CA ASN A 11 -4.14 18.20 34.19
C ASN A 11 -4.12 17.84 32.69
N PRO A 12 -3.04 18.10 31.93
CA PRO A 12 -2.92 17.52 30.59
C PRO A 12 -2.85 16.00 30.70
N PHE A 13 -3.63 15.28 29.90
CA PHE A 13 -3.49 13.83 29.75
C PHE A 13 -2.10 13.54 29.17
N THR A 14 -1.22 12.90 29.96
CA THR A 14 0.17 12.63 29.56
C THR A 14 0.34 11.28 28.85
N ASP A 15 -0.72 10.47 28.83
CA ASP A 15 -0.79 9.11 28.28
C ASP A 15 -1.29 9.08 26.83
N ILE A 16 -1.54 10.24 26.21
CA ILE A 16 -2.06 10.35 24.85
C ILE A 16 -1.24 11.31 23.98
N PRO A 17 -1.29 11.17 22.64
CA PRO A 17 -0.66 12.13 21.74
C PRO A 17 -1.18 13.57 21.92
N PRO A 18 -0.34 14.59 21.62
CA PRO A 18 -0.77 15.98 21.66
C PRO A 18 -1.92 16.22 20.67
N PRO A 19 -2.78 17.22 20.92
CA PRO A 19 -3.82 17.61 19.97
C PRO A 19 -3.31 17.87 18.55
N LEU A 20 -4.05 17.38 17.56
CA LEU A 20 -3.76 17.62 16.14
C LEU A 20 -4.05 19.07 15.71
N GLY A 21 -4.96 19.74 16.42
CA GLY A 21 -5.40 21.10 16.16
C GLY A 21 -6.17 21.68 17.35
N GLU A 22 -6.98 22.70 17.10
CA GLU A 22 -7.80 23.35 18.14
C GLU A 22 -8.90 22.43 18.68
N VAL A 23 -8.84 22.14 19.99
CA VAL A 23 -9.78 21.26 20.70
C VAL A 23 -10.97 22.06 21.22
N VAL A 24 -12.18 21.60 20.90
CA VAL A 24 -13.44 22.18 21.38
C VAL A 24 -13.97 21.41 22.59
N ALA A 25 -13.79 20.09 22.61
CA ALA A 25 -14.16 19.23 23.73
C ALA A 25 -13.28 17.98 23.75
N GLU A 26 -13.10 17.38 24.92
CA GLU A 26 -12.45 16.08 25.05
C GLU A 26 -13.01 15.29 26.24
N TYR A 27 -12.99 13.97 26.13
CA TYR A 27 -13.62 13.06 27.06
C TYR A 27 -12.75 11.81 27.26
N ARG A 28 -12.52 11.47 28.53
CA ARG A 28 -11.98 10.16 28.93
C ARG A 28 -13.15 9.25 29.26
N ILE A 29 -13.32 8.16 28.52
CA ILE A 29 -14.39 7.19 28.74
C ILE A 29 -13.78 6.00 29.46
N ALA A 30 -14.22 5.72 30.69
CA ALA A 30 -13.71 4.60 31.48
C ALA A 30 -14.08 3.26 30.84
N ALA A 31 -13.31 2.22 31.14
CA ALA A 31 -13.57 0.87 30.67
C ALA A 31 -15.01 0.43 31.01
N GLY A 32 -15.74 -0.09 30.03
CA GLY A 32 -17.12 -0.51 30.19
C GLY A 32 -18.13 0.62 30.39
N GLU A 33 -17.77 1.87 30.08
CA GLU A 33 -18.68 3.01 30.05
C GLU A 33 -18.87 3.56 28.62
N ALA A 34 -19.91 4.37 28.44
CA ALA A 34 -20.17 5.10 27.21
C ALA A 34 -20.50 6.56 27.52
N ILE A 35 -20.44 7.42 26.51
CA ILE A 35 -20.95 8.79 26.56
C ILE A 35 -21.67 9.13 25.25
N ALA A 36 -22.60 10.08 25.30
CA ALA A 36 -23.21 10.68 24.13
C ALA A 36 -22.95 12.19 24.11
N TYR A 37 -22.51 12.72 22.97
CA TYR A 37 -22.01 14.07 22.81
C TYR A 37 -22.44 14.67 21.45
N PRO A 38 -22.93 15.93 21.42
CA PRO A 38 -23.26 16.60 20.17
C PRO A 38 -21.99 17.04 19.43
N VAL A 39 -22.02 16.97 18.10
CA VAL A 39 -20.95 17.38 17.19
C VAL A 39 -21.57 18.21 16.08
N ALA A 40 -21.04 19.42 15.84
CA ALA A 40 -21.52 20.30 14.79
C ALA A 40 -20.96 19.90 13.43
N ALA A 41 -21.67 20.23 12.34
CA ALA A 41 -21.21 20.05 10.98
C ALA A 41 -19.80 20.67 10.78
N GLY A 42 -18.90 19.93 10.13
CA GLY A 42 -17.52 20.36 9.87
C GLY A 42 -16.53 20.06 11.00
N GLN A 43 -16.99 19.74 12.21
CA GLN A 43 -16.10 19.33 13.30
C GLN A 43 -15.52 17.93 13.07
N TYR A 44 -14.39 17.66 13.73
CA TYR A 44 -13.75 16.35 13.66
C TYR A 44 -13.83 15.63 15.01
N ILE A 45 -14.03 14.31 14.96
CA ILE A 45 -14.12 13.41 16.11
C ILE A 45 -12.92 12.48 16.06
N GLN A 46 -12.03 12.56 17.03
CA GLN A 46 -10.91 11.65 17.20
C GLN A 46 -11.22 10.66 18.31
N ILE A 47 -11.30 9.38 17.99
CA ILE A 47 -11.49 8.28 18.94
C ILE A 47 -10.16 7.55 19.05
N MET A 48 -9.60 7.47 20.27
CA MET A 48 -8.27 6.95 20.53
C MET A 48 -8.31 5.81 21.53
N ASP A 49 -7.62 4.73 21.21
CA ASP A 49 -7.19 3.74 22.18
C ASP A 49 -5.94 4.27 22.90
N VAL A 50 -5.99 4.34 24.23
CA VAL A 50 -4.90 4.94 25.02
C VAL A 50 -3.98 3.92 25.66
N ALA A 51 -4.44 2.69 25.83
CA ALA A 51 -3.65 1.63 26.46
C ALA A 51 -3.14 0.59 25.44
N GLY A 52 -3.68 0.59 24.23
CA GLY A 52 -3.52 -0.51 23.29
C GLY A 52 -4.54 -1.61 23.55
N SER A 53 -4.81 -2.39 22.51
CA SER A 53 -5.74 -3.50 22.52
C SER A 53 -7.18 -3.16 22.96
N GLN A 54 -7.60 -1.90 23.08
CA GLN A 54 -8.96 -1.53 23.48
C GLN A 54 -9.84 -1.22 22.27
N CYS A 55 -11.00 -1.87 22.21
CA CYS A 55 -12.00 -1.61 21.21
C CYS A 55 -12.98 -0.50 21.59
N SER A 56 -13.50 0.20 20.59
CA SER A 56 -14.54 1.22 20.77
C SER A 56 -15.67 1.05 19.78
N ASP A 57 -16.88 0.96 20.29
CA ASP A 57 -18.09 1.07 19.48
C ASP A 57 -18.44 2.55 19.28
N PHE A 58 -18.89 2.91 18.08
CA PHE A 58 -19.28 4.26 17.70
C PHE A 58 -20.64 4.30 17.02
N LEU A 59 -21.47 5.26 17.45
CA LEU A 59 -22.77 5.59 16.88
C LEU A 59 -22.78 7.06 16.46
N ALA A 60 -23.51 7.35 15.38
CA ALA A 60 -23.82 8.70 14.93
C ALA A 60 -25.30 8.79 14.54
N PHE A 61 -25.94 9.90 14.88
CA PHE A 61 -27.35 10.14 14.60
C PHE A 61 -27.50 11.51 13.96
N GLY A 62 -28.03 11.51 12.74
CA GLY A 62 -28.35 12.70 11.96
C GLY A 62 -29.84 13.03 11.96
N GLY A 63 -30.20 14.00 11.10
CA GLY A 63 -31.59 14.41 10.91
C GLY A 63 -32.16 15.22 12.09
N ALA A 64 -33.38 15.73 11.90
CA ALA A 64 -34.05 16.50 12.94
C ALA A 64 -34.31 15.62 14.16
N ASN A 65 -33.94 16.11 15.35
CA ASN A 65 -34.05 15.37 16.62
C ASN A 65 -33.33 14.00 16.59
N TYR A 66 -32.23 13.87 15.82
CA TYR A 66 -31.40 12.66 15.78
C TYR A 66 -32.16 11.41 15.29
N SER A 67 -33.15 11.60 14.41
CA SER A 67 -34.04 10.53 13.93
C SER A 67 -33.41 9.58 12.91
N ASP A 68 -32.24 9.93 12.36
CA ASP A 68 -31.62 9.21 11.24
C ASP A 68 -30.27 8.61 11.67
N PRO A 69 -30.28 7.41 12.29
CA PRO A 69 -29.07 6.77 12.80
C PRO A 69 -28.17 6.27 11.66
N LEU A 70 -26.88 6.17 11.98
CA LEU A 70 -25.90 5.41 11.21
C LEU A 70 -26.43 4.01 10.91
N ASP A 71 -26.25 3.60 9.65
CA ASP A 71 -26.53 2.25 9.21
C ASP A 71 -25.31 1.68 8.49
N ALA A 72 -24.67 0.71 9.14
CA ALA A 72 -23.47 0.11 8.61
C ALA A 72 -23.76 -0.74 7.35
N THR A 73 -24.98 -1.28 7.21
CA THR A 73 -25.39 -2.03 5.99
C THR A 73 -25.55 -1.09 4.80
N VAL A 74 -26.19 0.06 5.00
CA VAL A 74 -26.22 1.11 3.96
C VAL A 74 -24.81 1.57 3.63
N THR A 75 -23.98 1.79 4.66
CA THR A 75 -22.59 2.20 4.47
C THR A 75 -21.83 1.22 3.57
N ARG A 76 -21.80 -0.08 3.91
CA ARG A 76 -21.14 -1.11 3.08
C ARG A 76 -21.73 -1.21 1.66
N THR A 77 -23.04 -0.99 1.53
CA THR A 77 -23.73 -1.00 0.23
C THR A 77 -23.24 0.14 -0.67
N LEU A 78 -23.08 1.34 -0.12
CA LEU A 78 -22.69 2.53 -0.88
C LEU A 78 -21.18 2.64 -1.10
N THR A 79 -20.36 2.16 -0.16
CA THR A 79 -18.90 2.21 -0.29
C THR A 79 -18.33 1.00 -1.03
N GLY A 80 -19.05 -0.12 -1.07
CA GLY A 80 -18.58 -1.37 -1.68
C GLY A 80 -17.46 -2.07 -0.90
N VAL A 81 -17.16 -1.62 0.32
CA VAL A 81 -16.14 -2.20 1.20
C VAL A 81 -16.75 -2.62 2.53
N ALA A 82 -16.17 -3.66 3.15
CA ALA A 82 -16.66 -4.19 4.42
C ALA A 82 -16.42 -3.24 5.60
N VAL A 83 -15.42 -2.36 5.49
CA VAL A 83 -15.03 -1.36 6.49
C VAL A 83 -14.66 -0.10 5.72
N PRO A 84 -15.29 1.06 5.97
CA PRO A 84 -14.87 2.32 5.37
C PRO A 84 -13.40 2.62 5.71
N GLN A 85 -12.67 3.22 4.77
CA GLN A 85 -11.25 3.56 4.94
C GLN A 85 -10.98 4.96 4.40
N ALA A 86 -9.96 5.64 4.93
CA ALA A 86 -9.57 6.95 4.42
C ALA A 86 -9.28 6.87 2.91
N GLY A 87 -9.81 7.82 2.13
CA GLY A 87 -9.77 7.79 0.66
C GLY A 87 -11.16 7.91 0.04
N LEU A 88 -11.39 7.28 -1.11
CA LEU A 88 -12.69 7.29 -1.77
C LEU A 88 -13.82 6.63 -0.96
N PRO A 89 -13.65 5.43 -0.35
CA PRO A 89 -14.72 4.75 0.39
C PRO A 89 -14.77 5.16 1.88
N SER A 90 -14.53 6.44 2.18
CA SER A 90 -14.34 6.94 3.55
C SER A 90 -15.60 7.31 4.31
N LYS A 91 -16.72 7.49 3.60
CA LYS A 91 -17.97 7.98 4.20
C LYS A 91 -18.79 6.89 4.84
N THR A 92 -19.46 7.27 5.92
CA THR A 92 -20.46 6.48 6.64
C THR A 92 -21.83 7.11 6.39
N TYR A 93 -22.86 6.27 6.35
CA TYR A 93 -24.18 6.68 5.89
C TYR A 93 -25.27 6.27 6.87
N SER A 94 -26.33 7.07 6.89
CA SER A 94 -27.54 6.79 7.66
C SER A 94 -28.49 5.84 6.92
N GLN A 95 -29.59 5.46 7.59
CA GLN A 95 -30.67 4.70 6.94
C GLN A 95 -31.28 5.43 5.74
N ALA A 96 -31.35 6.76 5.78
CA ALA A 96 -31.78 7.59 4.66
C ALA A 96 -30.69 7.82 3.59
N MET A 97 -29.60 7.05 3.62
CA MET A 97 -28.45 7.16 2.71
C MET A 97 -27.79 8.54 2.73
N GLN A 98 -27.92 9.30 3.83
CA GLN A 98 -27.25 10.59 4.00
C GLN A 98 -25.86 10.39 4.59
N PRO A 99 -24.83 11.11 4.11
CA PRO A 99 -23.50 11.02 4.70
C PRO A 99 -23.53 11.58 6.13
N LEU A 100 -23.03 10.80 7.10
CA LEU A 100 -22.93 11.20 8.50
C LEU A 100 -21.49 11.62 8.83
N THR A 101 -20.56 10.67 8.73
CA THR A 101 -19.14 10.92 8.99
C THR A 101 -18.26 10.49 7.82
N GLU A 102 -17.04 11.01 7.76
CA GLU A 102 -16.00 10.59 6.81
C GLU A 102 -14.72 10.24 7.59
N ILE A 103 -14.12 9.08 7.34
CA ILE A 103 -12.82 8.72 7.91
C ILE A 103 -11.73 9.52 7.19
N ILE A 104 -11.07 10.40 7.95
CA ILE A 104 -10.00 11.27 7.47
C ILE A 104 -8.65 10.65 7.79
N GLN A 105 -8.46 10.19 9.03
CA GLN A 105 -7.25 9.48 9.43
C GLN A 105 -7.59 8.20 10.16
N ASP A 106 -6.80 7.17 9.94
CA ASP A 106 -6.92 5.89 10.64
C ASP A 106 -5.51 5.33 10.83
N THR A 107 -5.10 5.10 12.08
CA THR A 107 -3.76 4.59 12.40
C THR A 107 -3.70 3.09 12.68
N CYS A 108 -4.85 2.40 12.64
CA CYS A 108 -4.96 0.98 12.96
C CYS A 108 -5.38 0.13 11.75
N ASP A 109 -6.20 0.66 10.84
CA ASP A 109 -6.73 0.03 9.61
C ASP A 109 -7.61 -1.22 9.83
N ARG A 110 -7.68 -1.75 11.06
CA ARG A 110 -8.43 -2.96 11.42
C ARG A 110 -9.62 -2.62 12.30
N HIS A 111 -10.81 -2.73 11.73
CA HIS A 111 -12.09 -2.47 12.40
C HIS A 111 -13.16 -3.48 11.96
N ASP A 112 -14.31 -3.41 12.61
CA ASP A 112 -15.52 -4.12 12.21
C ASP A 112 -16.65 -3.10 11.93
N SER A 113 -17.41 -3.33 10.87
CA SER A 113 -18.63 -2.55 10.59
C SER A 113 -19.81 -3.42 10.20
N PHE A 114 -19.77 -4.72 10.45
CA PHE A 114 -20.82 -5.67 10.09
C PHE A 114 -21.48 -6.37 11.27
N LEU A 115 -20.88 -6.34 12.47
CA LEU A 115 -21.55 -6.78 13.71
C LEU A 115 -22.18 -5.63 14.48
N LEU A 116 -23.01 -6.00 15.45
CA LEU A 116 -23.55 -5.05 16.42
C LEU A 116 -22.49 -4.75 17.49
N ALA A 117 -22.64 -3.62 18.17
CA ALA A 117 -22.00 -3.43 19.46
C ALA A 117 -22.40 -4.58 20.40
N CYS A 118 -21.50 -4.97 21.32
CA CYS A 118 -21.76 -6.11 22.19
C CYS A 118 -23.10 -5.94 22.96
N THR A 119 -23.76 -7.07 23.23
CA THR A 119 -25.14 -7.11 23.74
C THR A 119 -25.21 -7.98 24.99
N ALA A 120 -26.19 -7.71 25.88
CA ALA A 120 -26.47 -8.60 27.01
C ALA A 120 -26.70 -10.05 26.56
N ARG A 121 -27.36 -10.24 25.41
CA ARG A 121 -27.65 -11.56 24.85
C ARG A 121 -26.37 -12.34 24.51
N TYR A 122 -25.38 -11.67 23.92
CA TYR A 122 -24.08 -12.28 23.61
C TYR A 122 -23.44 -12.87 24.87
N TYR A 123 -23.41 -12.10 25.96
CA TYR A 123 -22.82 -12.55 27.22
C TYR A 123 -23.63 -13.66 27.89
N GLU A 124 -24.97 -13.56 27.89
CA GLU A 124 -25.85 -14.60 28.42
C GLU A 124 -25.64 -15.95 27.73
N ASP A 125 -25.59 -15.96 26.40
CA ASP A 125 -25.38 -17.17 25.60
C ASP A 125 -23.97 -17.77 25.82
N SER A 126 -22.99 -16.92 26.14
CA SER A 126 -21.63 -17.31 26.53
C SER A 126 -21.51 -17.75 28.00
N GLY A 127 -22.60 -17.70 28.79
CA GLY A 127 -22.62 -18.15 30.19
C GLY A 127 -22.31 -17.06 31.23
N TYR A 128 -22.33 -15.79 30.84
CA TYR A 128 -22.05 -14.62 31.70
C TYR A 128 -23.29 -13.72 31.83
N PRO A 129 -24.39 -14.19 32.45
CA PRO A 129 -25.60 -13.37 32.61
C PRO A 129 -25.33 -12.15 33.49
N GLY A 130 -25.84 -10.98 33.07
CA GLY A 130 -25.67 -9.72 33.78
C GLY A 130 -24.34 -9.00 33.53
N HIS A 131 -23.50 -9.54 32.64
CA HIS A 131 -22.30 -8.84 32.17
C HIS A 131 -22.67 -7.51 31.49
N PRO A 132 -21.95 -6.40 31.76
CA PRO A 132 -22.18 -5.13 31.07
C PRO A 132 -22.01 -5.25 29.56
N SER A 133 -22.78 -4.47 28.79
CA SER A 133 -22.68 -4.44 27.34
C SER A 133 -22.65 -3.01 26.80
N CYS A 134 -21.98 -2.80 25.67
CA CYS A 134 -21.97 -1.52 24.96
C CYS A 134 -23.38 -1.10 24.58
N SER A 135 -24.22 -2.03 24.16
CA SER A 135 -25.59 -1.71 23.79
C SER A 135 -26.42 -1.16 24.96
N ASP A 136 -26.26 -1.73 26.16
CA ASP A 136 -26.93 -1.21 27.37
C ASP A 136 -26.34 0.11 27.83
N ASN A 137 -25.02 0.28 27.69
CA ASN A 137 -24.34 1.54 27.97
C ASN A 137 -24.84 2.66 27.05
N PHE A 138 -24.99 2.38 25.75
CA PHE A 138 -25.58 3.32 24.79
C PHE A 138 -27.02 3.67 25.15
N ASN A 139 -27.86 2.70 25.46
CA ASN A 139 -29.25 2.95 25.89
C ASN A 139 -29.30 3.95 27.06
N ARG A 140 -28.40 3.82 28.04
CA ARG A 140 -28.32 4.70 29.21
C ARG A 140 -27.96 6.15 28.84
N VAL A 141 -26.98 6.34 27.96
CA VAL A 141 -26.47 7.68 27.61
C VAL A 141 -27.26 8.37 26.51
N LEU A 142 -28.01 7.61 25.70
CA LEU A 142 -28.87 8.14 24.64
C LEU A 142 -30.28 8.50 25.14
N ALA A 143 -30.77 7.88 26.23
CA ALA A 143 -32.08 8.17 26.80
C ALA A 143 -32.35 9.66 27.11
N PRO A 144 -31.39 10.46 27.64
CA PRO A 144 -31.60 11.90 27.84
C PRO A 144 -31.84 12.71 26.56
N TYR A 145 -31.51 12.15 25.38
CA TYR A 145 -31.73 12.75 24.08
C TYR A 145 -33.03 12.27 23.41
N GLY A 146 -33.84 11.46 24.10
CA GLY A 146 -35.11 10.95 23.59
C GLY A 146 -34.97 9.82 22.57
N ILE A 147 -33.82 9.15 22.54
CA ILE A 147 -33.59 7.98 21.68
C ILE A 147 -34.04 6.73 22.43
N GLU A 148 -34.94 5.97 21.82
CA GLU A 148 -35.49 4.74 22.38
C GLU A 148 -34.42 3.64 22.48
N PRO A 149 -34.44 2.84 23.57
CA PRO A 149 -33.46 1.79 23.78
C PRO A 149 -33.59 0.66 22.76
N ARG A 150 -32.47 0.03 22.42
CA ARG A 150 -32.41 -1.14 21.54
C ARG A 150 -31.68 -2.31 22.21
N PRO A 151 -32.06 -3.57 21.93
CA PRO A 151 -31.35 -4.73 22.45
C PRO A 151 -29.93 -4.87 21.87
N GLY A 152 -29.68 -4.27 20.71
CA GLY A 152 -28.37 -4.23 20.07
C GLY A 152 -28.29 -3.07 19.09
N TRP A 153 -27.13 -2.42 19.02
CA TRP A 153 -26.91 -1.26 18.16
C TRP A 153 -26.02 -1.61 16.96
N PRO A 154 -26.41 -1.26 15.71
CA PRO A 154 -25.50 -1.29 14.58
C PRO A 154 -24.50 -0.16 14.73
N ALA A 155 -23.23 -0.50 14.97
CA ALA A 155 -22.16 0.44 15.25
C ALA A 155 -21.03 0.33 14.22
N LEU A 156 -20.16 1.35 14.19
CA LEU A 156 -18.80 1.16 13.70
C LEU A 156 -17.96 0.73 14.90
N ASN A 157 -17.43 -0.48 14.83
CA ASN A 157 -16.68 -1.12 15.90
C ASN A 157 -15.18 -0.89 15.62
N PHE A 158 -14.66 0.24 16.10
CA PHE A 158 -13.27 0.62 15.92
C PHE A 158 -12.33 -0.27 16.74
N PHE A 159 -11.17 -0.53 16.15
CA PHE A 159 -10.07 -1.39 16.64
C PHE A 159 -10.38 -2.88 16.78
N TYR A 160 -11.61 -3.32 16.55
CA TYR A 160 -11.98 -4.73 16.55
C TYR A 160 -11.23 -5.52 15.47
N ASN A 161 -10.49 -6.56 15.90
CA ASN A 161 -9.85 -7.52 15.02
C ASN A 161 -10.80 -8.71 14.73
N THR A 162 -11.89 -8.41 14.02
CA THR A 162 -12.88 -9.40 13.62
C THR A 162 -12.52 -10.02 12.27
N SER A 163 -12.66 -11.34 12.14
CA SER A 163 -12.45 -12.06 10.88
C SER A 163 -13.67 -12.91 10.49
N VAL A 164 -13.79 -13.20 9.20
CA VAL A 164 -14.74 -14.20 8.67
C VAL A 164 -13.92 -15.25 7.94
N ASP A 165 -13.98 -16.50 8.40
CA ASP A 165 -13.20 -17.58 7.81
C ASP A 165 -13.81 -18.13 6.51
N CYS A 166 -13.15 -19.10 5.89
CA CYS A 166 -13.62 -19.70 4.64
C CYS A 166 -14.92 -20.52 4.78
N HIS A 167 -15.37 -20.81 6.00
CA HIS A 167 -16.65 -21.45 6.29
C HIS A 167 -17.74 -20.42 6.67
N GLY A 168 -17.41 -19.13 6.69
CA GLY A 168 -18.31 -18.06 7.09
C GLY A 168 -18.46 -17.92 8.60
N ALA A 169 -17.60 -18.57 9.40
CA ALA A 169 -17.58 -18.38 10.84
C ALA A 169 -16.91 -17.05 11.19
N ILE A 170 -17.50 -16.34 12.16
CA ILE A 170 -16.97 -15.09 12.68
C ILE A 170 -16.03 -15.40 13.84
N GLY A 171 -14.81 -14.89 13.78
CA GLY A 171 -13.81 -14.99 14.83
C GLY A 171 -13.41 -13.61 15.37
N PHE A 172 -13.03 -13.59 16.65
CA PHE A 172 -12.47 -12.43 17.32
C PHE A 172 -11.04 -12.73 17.71
N GLU A 173 -10.17 -11.75 17.51
CA GLU A 173 -8.78 -11.75 17.96
C GLU A 173 -8.52 -10.47 18.74
N GLU A 174 -7.38 -10.41 19.42
CA GLU A 174 -6.93 -9.21 20.10
C GLU A 174 -6.79 -8.04 19.11
N ALA A 175 -7.29 -6.88 19.52
CA ALA A 175 -7.18 -5.65 18.75
C ALA A 175 -5.71 -5.34 18.41
N LEU A 176 -5.50 -4.84 17.18
CA LEU A 176 -4.16 -4.51 16.68
C LEU A 176 -3.69 -3.11 17.11
N SER A 177 -4.56 -2.34 17.78
CA SER A 177 -4.28 -0.98 18.23
C SER A 177 -3.17 -0.97 19.28
N ARG A 178 -2.28 0.02 19.16
CA ARG A 178 -1.25 0.33 20.16
C ARG A 178 -1.66 1.59 20.93
N PRO A 179 -1.05 1.87 22.10
CA PRO A 179 -1.27 3.11 22.82
C PRO A 179 -1.16 4.34 21.90
N GLY A 180 -2.22 5.14 21.87
CA GLY A 180 -2.32 6.35 21.07
C GLY A 180 -2.78 6.15 19.62
N ASP A 181 -3.11 4.91 19.20
CA ASP A 181 -3.77 4.69 17.91
C ASP A 181 -5.18 5.29 17.91
N TYR A 182 -5.60 5.80 16.75
CA TYR A 182 -6.84 6.56 16.63
C TYR A 182 -7.47 6.48 15.25
N VAL A 183 -8.77 6.78 15.24
CA VAL A 183 -9.52 7.17 14.03
C VAL A 183 -9.97 8.62 14.16
N LEU A 184 -9.87 9.37 13.07
CA LEU A 184 -10.30 10.76 12.97
C LEU A 184 -11.42 10.86 11.93
N LEU A 185 -12.60 11.28 12.38
CA LEU A 185 -13.82 11.36 11.58
C LEU A 185 -14.20 12.82 11.35
N LEU A 186 -14.59 13.21 10.14
CA LEU A 186 -15.24 14.49 9.86
C LEU A 186 -16.76 14.33 9.93
N ALA A 187 -17.48 15.25 10.60
CA ALA A 187 -18.94 15.29 10.60
C ALA A 187 -19.48 16.08 9.40
N HIS A 188 -20.38 15.49 8.60
CA HIS A 188 -20.98 16.15 7.43
C HIS A 188 -22.22 17.00 7.73
N GLN A 189 -22.79 16.85 8.91
CA GLN A 189 -23.94 17.59 9.40
C GLN A 189 -23.88 17.66 10.92
N ASP A 190 -24.86 18.32 11.55
CA ASP A 190 -25.00 18.27 13.00
C ASP A 190 -25.41 16.86 13.43
N LEU A 191 -24.65 16.28 14.35
CA LEU A 191 -24.81 14.90 14.81
C LEU A 191 -24.95 14.86 16.33
N LEU A 192 -25.70 13.87 16.81
CA LEU A 192 -25.43 13.29 18.12
C LEU A 192 -24.55 12.07 17.90
N CYS A 193 -23.38 12.03 18.54
CA CYS A 193 -22.49 10.90 18.51
C CYS A 193 -22.48 10.19 19.86
N ALA A 194 -22.16 8.90 19.86
CA ALA A 194 -21.88 8.18 21.09
C ALA A 194 -20.71 7.21 20.89
N SER A 195 -19.86 7.11 21.90
CA SER A 195 -18.72 6.19 21.92
C SER A 195 -18.74 5.39 23.21
N SER A 196 -18.35 4.13 23.13
CA SER A 196 -18.24 3.21 24.28
C SER A 196 -16.83 2.64 24.36
N ALA A 197 -16.25 2.59 25.55
CA ALA A 197 -15.10 1.72 25.81
C ALA A 197 -15.66 0.32 26.09
N CYS A 198 -15.41 -0.62 25.19
CA CYS A 198 -16.00 -1.94 25.28
C CYS A 198 -15.69 -2.65 26.61
N PRO A 199 -16.70 -3.21 27.33
CA PRO A 199 -16.49 -3.94 28.58
C PRO A 199 -16.04 -5.39 28.37
N ASP A 200 -15.89 -5.87 27.13
CA ASP A 200 -15.68 -7.30 26.89
C ASP A 200 -14.36 -7.81 27.47
N ASP A 201 -14.45 -8.68 28.46
CA ASP A 201 -13.32 -9.36 29.09
C ASP A 201 -13.42 -10.90 28.97
N ILE A 202 -14.42 -11.42 28.25
CA ILE A 202 -14.65 -12.86 28.13
C ILE A 202 -14.05 -13.45 26.86
N ASP A 203 -13.67 -12.60 25.91
CA ASP A 203 -13.06 -12.95 24.64
C ASP A 203 -11.81 -12.09 24.36
N PRO A 204 -11.04 -12.40 23.30
CA PRO A 204 -9.75 -11.74 23.06
C PRO A 204 -9.87 -10.27 22.61
N ALA A 205 -11.04 -9.76 22.21
CA ALA A 205 -11.18 -8.48 21.52
C ALA A 205 -10.47 -7.32 22.22
N ASN A 206 -10.60 -7.23 23.56
CA ASN A 206 -9.93 -6.21 24.37
C ASN A 206 -8.65 -6.71 25.08
N GLY A 207 -8.03 -7.79 24.60
CA GLY A 207 -6.93 -8.47 25.29
C GLY A 207 -7.32 -9.00 26.67
N TRP A 208 -8.61 -9.35 26.88
CA TRP A 208 -9.19 -9.74 28.17
C TRP A 208 -9.08 -8.70 29.28
N HIS A 209 -8.70 -7.46 28.97
CA HIS A 209 -8.46 -6.44 29.98
C HIS A 209 -8.98 -5.08 29.53
N PRO A 210 -10.31 -4.84 29.63
CA PRO A 210 -10.91 -3.57 29.25
C PRO A 210 -10.22 -2.37 29.89
N THR A 211 -9.87 -1.41 29.04
CA THR A 211 -9.21 -0.15 29.40
C THR A 211 -10.02 1.06 28.91
N PRO A 212 -9.69 2.28 29.37
CA PRO A 212 -10.34 3.49 28.88
C PRO A 212 -10.05 3.78 27.40
N ILE A 213 -10.93 4.56 26.76
CA ILE A 213 -10.65 5.25 25.48
C ILE A 213 -10.65 6.76 25.67
N HIS A 214 -10.22 7.51 24.66
CA HIS A 214 -10.30 8.96 24.65
C HIS A 214 -11.04 9.45 23.40
N VAL A 215 -11.93 10.42 23.58
CA VAL A 215 -12.59 11.12 22.47
C VAL A 215 -12.20 12.59 22.51
N ARG A 216 -11.80 13.15 21.37
CA ARG A 216 -11.47 14.57 21.23
C ARG A 216 -12.20 15.16 20.02
N ILE A 217 -12.79 16.32 20.21
CA ILE A 217 -13.52 17.07 19.18
C ILE A 217 -12.71 18.28 18.76
N TYR A 218 -12.42 18.41 17.47
CA TYR A 218 -11.70 19.54 16.91
C TYR A 218 -12.64 20.54 16.23
N ALA A 219 -12.22 21.81 16.21
CA ALA A 219 -12.96 22.91 15.61
C ALA A 219 -13.18 22.71 14.10
N ALA A 220 -14.28 23.26 13.56
CA ALA A 220 -14.67 23.06 12.16
C ALA A 220 -13.79 23.82 11.17
N GLU A 221 -13.04 24.81 11.67
CA GLU A 221 -12.10 25.62 10.91
C GLU A 221 -10.76 24.88 10.67
N GLN A 222 -10.56 23.73 11.31
CA GLN A 222 -9.38 22.91 11.11
C GLN A 222 -9.45 22.18 9.76
N THR A 223 -8.30 21.80 9.22
CA THR A 223 -8.22 20.94 8.04
C THR A 223 -7.12 19.93 8.28
N PHE A 224 -7.48 18.65 8.23
CA PHE A 224 -6.55 17.54 8.40
C PHE A 224 -6.35 16.81 7.07
N ALA A 225 -5.11 16.48 6.75
CA ALA A 225 -4.80 15.68 5.58
C ALA A 225 -5.37 14.26 5.76
N ARG A 226 -5.93 13.71 4.68
CA ARG A 226 -6.32 12.30 4.66
C ARG A 226 -5.08 11.42 4.78
N ALA A 227 -5.11 10.43 5.66
CA ALA A 227 -3.96 9.54 5.86
C ALA A 227 -4.36 8.19 6.44
N ILE A 228 -3.74 7.12 5.95
CA ILE A 228 -3.76 5.81 6.58
C ILE A 228 -2.42 5.60 7.26
N GLY A 229 -2.43 5.16 8.51
CA GLY A 229 -1.26 4.83 9.28
C GLY A 229 -0.81 3.40 8.99
N ARG A 230 0.47 3.23 8.71
CA ARG A 230 1.09 1.95 8.37
C ARG A 230 2.24 1.65 9.32
N ARG A 231 2.26 0.42 9.84
CA ARG A 231 3.39 -0.14 10.61
C ARG A 231 4.03 -1.24 9.77
N VAL A 232 5.23 -0.98 9.26
CA VAL A 232 5.93 -1.91 8.34
C VAL A 232 6.68 -3.01 9.09
N ALA A 233 7.16 -2.71 10.30
CA ALA A 233 7.81 -3.66 11.18
C ALA A 233 7.49 -3.30 12.65
N ALA A 234 7.68 -4.26 13.56
CA ALA A 234 7.35 -4.08 14.97
C ALA A 234 8.15 -2.94 15.62
N ASP A 235 9.41 -2.80 15.22
CA ASP A 235 10.42 -1.87 15.72
C ASP A 235 10.48 -0.53 14.95
N LEU A 236 9.70 -0.39 13.86
CA LEU A 236 9.62 0.85 13.10
C LEU A 236 8.41 1.71 13.56
N PRO A 237 8.55 3.04 13.53
CA PRO A 237 7.45 3.94 13.90
C PRO A 237 6.28 3.82 12.92
N LEU A 238 5.09 4.20 13.39
CA LEU A 238 3.92 4.39 12.54
C LEU A 238 4.25 5.46 11.49
N ARG A 239 3.95 5.16 10.23
CA ARG A 239 4.05 6.12 9.12
C ARG A 239 2.66 6.46 8.61
N MET A 240 2.31 7.74 8.66
CA MET A 240 1.09 8.23 8.02
C MET A 240 1.30 8.36 6.51
N THR A 241 0.27 7.98 5.76
CA THR A 241 0.22 8.23 4.32
C THR A 241 0.30 9.73 4.05
N GLN A 242 1.11 10.13 3.09
CA GLN A 242 1.31 11.53 2.73
C GLN A 242 1.13 11.74 1.22
N ASP A 243 0.93 13.01 0.85
CA ASP A 243 0.98 13.42 -0.54
C ASP A 243 2.43 13.37 -1.06
N SER A 244 2.60 12.98 -2.32
CA SER A 244 3.86 13.18 -3.03
C SER A 244 4.02 14.65 -3.44
N ALA A 245 5.16 14.96 -4.07
CA ALA A 245 5.42 16.29 -4.60
C ALA A 245 4.54 16.64 -5.81
N PHE A 246 3.95 15.62 -6.42
CA PHE A 246 3.16 15.70 -7.63
C PHE A 246 1.66 15.57 -7.34
N THR A 247 1.28 15.10 -6.14
CA THR A 247 -0.11 14.93 -5.74
C THR A 247 -0.98 16.19 -5.90
N PRO A 248 -0.50 17.43 -5.62
CA PRO A 248 -1.29 18.63 -5.89
C PRO A 248 -1.69 18.81 -7.37
N SER A 249 -0.86 18.35 -8.31
CA SER A 249 -1.18 18.35 -9.74
C SER A 249 -2.03 17.14 -10.13
N ILE A 250 -1.77 15.96 -9.54
CA ILE A 250 -2.51 14.73 -9.79
C ILE A 250 -3.97 14.85 -9.34
N ARG A 251 -4.23 15.44 -8.15
CA ARG A 251 -5.58 15.66 -7.61
C ARG A 251 -6.46 16.58 -8.47
N GLN A 252 -5.86 17.39 -9.35
CA GLN A 252 -6.63 18.16 -10.34
C GLN A 252 -7.19 17.29 -11.46
N LEU A 253 -6.67 16.07 -11.63
CA LEU A 253 -7.00 15.16 -12.73
C LEU A 253 -7.74 13.91 -12.27
N THR A 254 -7.61 13.52 -10.99
CA THR A 254 -8.28 12.35 -10.43
C THR A 254 -8.36 12.40 -8.90
N ASP A 255 -9.45 11.87 -8.36
CA ASP A 255 -9.59 11.55 -6.93
C ASP A 255 -9.42 10.03 -6.66
N ASP A 256 -9.22 9.22 -7.70
CA ASP A 256 -8.98 7.76 -7.62
C ASP A 256 -7.54 7.48 -7.19
N LEU A 257 -7.26 7.74 -5.92
CA LEU A 257 -5.98 7.50 -5.25
C LEU A 257 -6.11 6.36 -4.24
N SER A 258 -5.08 5.52 -4.16
CA SER A 258 -4.94 4.53 -3.09
C SER A 258 -3.68 4.80 -2.27
N GLU A 259 -3.63 4.26 -1.06
CA GLU A 259 -2.39 4.15 -0.32
C GLU A 259 -1.46 3.14 -1.03
N TYR A 260 -0.19 3.50 -1.16
CA TYR A 260 0.87 2.58 -1.50
C TYR A 260 2.17 3.06 -0.86
N ASN A 261 2.72 2.25 0.05
CA ASN A 261 3.99 2.55 0.71
C ASN A 261 4.02 3.96 1.33
N GLY A 262 2.99 4.34 2.08
CA GLY A 262 2.88 5.61 2.77
C GLY A 262 2.70 6.82 1.86
N PHE A 263 2.32 6.63 0.60
CA PHE A 263 1.98 7.72 -0.32
C PHE A 263 0.63 7.50 -0.99
N TRP A 264 -0.07 8.59 -1.31
CA TRP A 264 -1.24 8.56 -2.18
C TRP A 264 -0.82 8.42 -3.65
N VAL A 265 -1.18 7.31 -4.29
CA VAL A 265 -0.84 7.02 -5.69
C VAL A 265 -2.09 6.90 -6.57
N PRO A 266 -2.08 7.44 -7.81
CA PRO A 266 -3.23 7.37 -8.69
C PRO A 266 -3.44 5.97 -9.26
N GLN A 267 -4.66 5.45 -9.12
CA GLN A 267 -5.06 4.18 -9.69
C GLN A 267 -5.41 4.33 -11.18
N THR A 268 -6.20 5.36 -11.50
CA THR A 268 -6.58 5.77 -12.86
C THR A 268 -6.84 7.27 -12.92
N PHE A 269 -6.84 7.82 -14.12
CA PHE A 269 -7.22 9.21 -14.38
C PHE A 269 -8.64 9.27 -14.96
N ALA A 270 -9.57 9.83 -14.19
CA ALA A 270 -11.04 9.72 -14.35
C ALA A 270 -11.60 10.19 -15.71
N HIS A 271 -10.85 10.95 -16.50
CA HIS A 271 -11.26 11.37 -17.85
C HIS A 271 -10.81 10.45 -18.99
N GLN A 272 -9.67 9.79 -18.83
CA GLN A 272 -8.99 9.07 -19.92
C GLN A 272 -9.15 7.56 -19.76
N GLY A 273 -9.25 7.08 -18.52
CA GLY A 273 -9.30 5.66 -18.19
C GLY A 273 -7.99 4.94 -18.47
N ASP A 274 -7.78 3.84 -17.77
CA ASP A 274 -6.58 3.01 -17.85
C ASP A 274 -6.25 2.51 -19.28
N GLN A 275 -7.26 2.34 -20.14
CA GLN A 275 -7.05 1.96 -21.54
C GLN A 275 -6.36 3.06 -22.37
N ALA A 276 -6.74 4.33 -22.20
CA ALA A 276 -6.11 5.43 -22.93
C ALA A 276 -4.68 5.68 -22.42
N GLU A 277 -4.48 5.58 -21.11
CA GLU A 277 -3.17 5.67 -20.46
C GLU A 277 -2.22 4.58 -21.00
N TYR A 278 -2.70 3.34 -21.08
CA TYR A 278 -1.96 2.21 -21.66
C TYR A 278 -1.53 2.47 -23.10
N TRP A 279 -2.44 2.94 -23.97
CA TRP A 279 -2.08 3.22 -25.36
C TRP A 279 -1.16 4.43 -25.51
N ALA A 280 -1.28 5.43 -24.63
CA ALA A 280 -0.32 6.52 -24.57
C ALA A 280 1.09 6.00 -24.24
N LEU A 281 1.23 5.15 -23.23
CA LEU A 281 2.49 4.49 -22.90
C LEU A 281 3.07 3.70 -24.08
N ARG A 282 2.26 2.84 -24.72
CA ARG A 282 2.73 1.93 -25.79
C ARG A 282 3.02 2.64 -27.12
N GLN A 283 2.33 3.72 -27.45
CA GLN A 283 2.42 4.35 -28.76
C GLN A 283 3.04 5.76 -28.74
N ARG A 284 3.04 6.43 -27.58
CA ARG A 284 3.45 7.83 -27.43
C ARG A 284 4.38 7.98 -26.23
N ALA A 285 3.90 8.57 -25.16
CA ALA A 285 4.56 8.64 -23.87
C ALA A 285 3.52 8.71 -22.75
N ALA A 286 3.92 8.31 -21.55
CA ALA A 286 3.15 8.43 -20.33
C ALA A 286 4.02 8.91 -19.16
N LEU A 287 3.43 9.65 -18.23
CA LEU A 287 4.09 10.22 -17.05
C LEU A 287 3.52 9.61 -15.76
N MET A 288 4.37 9.06 -14.91
CA MET A 288 3.96 8.34 -13.72
C MET A 288 4.67 8.84 -12.47
N ASP A 289 3.96 8.91 -11.35
CA ASP A 289 4.54 9.16 -10.03
C ASP A 289 5.09 7.88 -9.41
N LEU A 290 6.40 7.86 -9.13
CA LEU A 290 7.10 6.75 -8.48
C LEU A 290 7.67 7.14 -7.11
N SER A 291 7.19 8.24 -6.53
CA SER A 291 7.67 8.77 -5.26
C SER A 291 7.55 7.76 -4.11
N ALA A 292 6.59 6.83 -4.19
CA ALA A 292 6.39 5.77 -3.21
C ALA A 292 7.56 4.79 -3.08
N LEU A 293 8.40 4.63 -4.11
CA LEU A 293 9.60 3.79 -4.05
C LEU A 293 10.56 4.25 -2.95
N ARG A 294 11.25 3.30 -2.31
CA ARG A 294 12.15 3.57 -1.20
C ARG A 294 13.52 3.92 -1.67
N LYS A 295 14.09 4.99 -1.11
CA LYS A 295 15.33 5.59 -1.57
C LYS A 295 16.27 5.70 -0.38
N PHE A 296 17.45 5.12 -0.50
CA PHE A 296 18.46 5.09 0.54
C PHE A 296 19.78 5.62 0.00
N GLU A 297 20.36 6.61 0.68
CA GLU A 297 21.76 6.99 0.47
C GLU A 297 22.65 6.03 1.26
N VAL A 298 23.62 5.43 0.58
CA VAL A 298 24.60 4.51 1.17
C VAL A 298 25.97 5.15 1.00
N GLN A 299 26.51 5.66 2.11
CA GLN A 299 27.68 6.54 2.11
C GLN A 299 28.71 6.07 3.15
N GLY A 300 29.99 6.09 2.78
CA GLY A 300 31.09 5.70 3.66
C GLY A 300 32.22 5.00 2.93
N ALA A 301 33.35 4.79 3.62
CA ALA A 301 34.53 4.15 3.04
C ALA A 301 34.25 2.73 2.55
N ASP A 302 33.35 2.02 3.24
CA ASP A 302 33.00 0.63 2.97
C ASP A 302 31.66 0.47 2.22
N ALA A 303 31.11 1.54 1.64
CA ALA A 303 29.78 1.52 1.00
C ALA A 303 29.68 0.46 -0.11
N LEU A 304 30.73 0.33 -0.94
CA LEU A 304 30.80 -0.71 -1.95
C LEU A 304 30.91 -2.11 -1.34
N ALA A 305 31.63 -2.27 -0.23
CA ALA A 305 31.77 -3.57 0.44
C ALA A 305 30.41 -4.06 0.97
N LEU A 306 29.65 -3.17 1.63
CA LEU A 306 28.29 -3.45 2.09
C LEU A 306 27.38 -3.88 0.93
N LEU A 307 27.31 -3.06 -0.12
CA LEU A 307 26.43 -3.34 -1.25
C LEU A 307 26.87 -4.58 -2.04
N GLN A 308 28.17 -4.82 -2.17
CA GLN A 308 28.72 -6.04 -2.75
C GLN A 308 28.38 -7.27 -1.91
N TYR A 309 28.30 -7.17 -0.60
CA TYR A 309 27.90 -8.29 0.23
C TYR A 309 26.40 -8.52 0.20
N ALA A 310 25.59 -7.46 0.28
CA ALA A 310 24.15 -7.54 0.41
C ALA A 310 23.42 -7.89 -0.90
N PHE A 311 23.89 -7.38 -2.04
CA PHE A 311 23.28 -7.65 -3.34
C PHE A 311 23.90 -8.86 -4.02
N SER A 312 23.11 -9.62 -4.78
CA SER A 312 23.64 -10.70 -5.62
C SER A 312 24.40 -10.21 -6.86
N ARG A 313 24.10 -8.99 -7.32
CA ARG A 313 24.71 -8.33 -8.49
C ARG A 313 26.18 -7.94 -8.21
N ASN A 314 27.01 -7.91 -9.25
CA ASN A 314 28.38 -7.36 -9.15
C ASN A 314 28.37 -5.86 -9.44
N LEU A 315 28.24 -5.08 -8.38
CA LEU A 315 28.23 -3.62 -8.33
C LEU A 315 29.62 -3.00 -8.46
N ALA A 316 30.71 -3.74 -8.20
CA ALA A 316 32.08 -3.27 -8.44
C ALA A 316 32.39 -2.98 -9.94
N LYS A 317 31.50 -3.39 -10.84
CA LYS A 317 31.56 -3.06 -12.27
C LYS A 317 30.96 -1.70 -12.63
N LEU A 318 30.26 -1.06 -11.69
CA LEU A 318 29.63 0.24 -11.92
C LEU A 318 30.67 1.34 -11.89
N ALA A 319 30.79 2.08 -12.99
CA ALA A 319 31.46 3.37 -12.97
C ALA A 319 30.53 4.45 -12.36
N PRO A 320 31.08 5.58 -11.89
CA PRO A 320 30.25 6.74 -11.55
C PRO A 320 29.28 7.08 -12.69
N ARG A 321 28.06 7.48 -12.32
CA ARG A 321 26.94 7.78 -13.24
C ARG A 321 26.34 6.55 -13.93
N GLN A 322 26.64 5.36 -13.45
CA GLN A 322 25.96 4.12 -13.84
C GLN A 322 25.10 3.58 -12.71
N ALA A 323 24.10 2.81 -13.09
CA ALA A 323 23.25 2.09 -12.18
C ALA A 323 23.17 0.61 -12.57
N ALA A 324 22.75 -0.24 -11.64
CA ALA A 324 22.39 -1.61 -11.96
C ALA A 324 21.19 -2.08 -11.15
N TYR A 325 20.32 -2.83 -11.82
CA TYR A 325 19.31 -3.62 -11.16
C TYR A 325 19.93 -4.86 -10.52
N GLY A 326 19.48 -5.20 -9.31
CA GLY A 326 19.89 -6.37 -8.55
C GLY A 326 18.88 -6.71 -7.48
N CYS A 327 19.12 -7.81 -6.78
CA CYS A 327 18.32 -8.23 -5.63
C CYS A 327 19.15 -8.30 -4.35
N LEU A 328 18.53 -7.82 -3.28
CA LEU A 328 18.97 -7.86 -1.89
C LEU A 328 18.55 -9.21 -1.32
N LEU A 329 19.46 -9.91 -0.65
CA LEU A 329 19.22 -11.29 -0.22
C LEU A 329 19.28 -11.46 1.29
N ASN A 330 18.61 -12.49 1.78
CA ASN A 330 18.79 -13.01 3.13
C ASN A 330 19.79 -14.19 3.14
N PRO A 331 20.24 -14.68 4.32
CA PRO A 331 21.20 -15.79 4.41
C PRO A 331 20.76 -17.10 3.75
N HIS A 332 19.46 -17.31 3.56
CA HIS A 332 18.90 -18.52 2.94
C HIS A 332 18.69 -18.37 1.42
N GLY A 333 19.13 -17.25 0.83
CA GLY A 333 19.05 -17.00 -0.61
C GLY A 333 17.69 -16.52 -1.10
N GLY A 334 16.75 -16.23 -0.20
CA GLY A 334 15.50 -15.57 -0.52
C GLY A 334 15.69 -14.08 -0.77
N MET A 335 14.82 -13.50 -1.59
CA MET A 335 14.84 -12.09 -1.96
C MET A 335 14.22 -11.24 -0.85
N VAL A 336 15.05 -10.45 -0.17
CA VAL A 336 14.56 -9.43 0.78
C VAL A 336 13.87 -8.32 0.02
N ASP A 337 14.49 -7.85 -1.05
CA ASP A 337 13.90 -6.90 -2.00
C ASP A 337 14.68 -6.95 -3.34
N ASP A 338 14.18 -6.24 -4.35
CA ASP A 338 14.91 -5.91 -5.57
C ASP A 338 15.00 -4.39 -5.77
N GLY A 339 15.72 -3.97 -6.81
CA GLY A 339 15.78 -2.57 -7.18
C GLY A 339 17.08 -2.14 -7.84
N ILE A 340 17.29 -0.83 -7.90
CA ILE A 340 18.36 -0.20 -8.67
C ILE A 340 19.35 0.49 -7.76
N VAL A 341 20.63 0.14 -7.90
CA VAL A 341 21.75 0.80 -7.21
C VAL A 341 22.43 1.76 -8.18
N PHE A 342 22.48 3.05 -7.83
CA PHE A 342 23.13 4.13 -8.53
C PHE A 342 24.51 4.39 -7.92
N CYS A 343 25.56 4.46 -8.75
CA CYS A 343 26.93 4.76 -8.33
C CYS A 343 27.25 6.24 -8.59
N PHE A 344 27.38 7.06 -7.53
CA PHE A 344 27.81 8.46 -7.63
C PHE A 344 29.34 8.58 -7.56
N GLY A 345 29.98 7.67 -6.84
CA GLY A 345 31.42 7.62 -6.65
C GLY A 345 31.84 6.39 -5.85
N PRO A 346 33.13 6.27 -5.49
CA PRO A 346 33.65 5.11 -4.78
C PRO A 346 33.00 4.89 -3.40
N THR A 347 32.54 5.96 -2.76
CA THR A 347 32.02 5.97 -1.37
C THR A 347 30.58 6.48 -1.28
N HIS A 348 29.88 6.62 -2.40
CA HIS A 348 28.52 7.18 -2.43
C HIS A 348 27.67 6.46 -3.48
N TYR A 349 26.62 5.81 -2.98
CA TYR A 349 25.62 5.11 -3.78
C TYR A 349 24.22 5.51 -3.34
N ARG A 350 23.25 5.39 -4.23
CA ARG A 350 21.83 5.42 -3.88
C ARG A 350 21.20 4.09 -4.26
N TYR A 351 20.48 3.48 -3.32
CA TYR A 351 19.64 2.33 -3.59
C TYR A 351 18.18 2.78 -3.69
N VAL A 352 17.51 2.39 -4.77
CA VAL A 352 16.06 2.56 -4.94
C VAL A 352 15.41 1.18 -4.96
N GLY A 353 14.65 0.86 -3.91
CA GLY A 353 13.90 -0.39 -3.71
C GLY A 353 12.43 -0.12 -3.39
N ASN A 354 11.79 -1.06 -2.72
CA ASN A 354 10.37 -1.05 -2.39
C ASN A 354 10.10 -1.03 -0.87
N CYS A 355 11.02 -1.53 -0.04
CA CYS A 355 10.75 -1.79 1.37
C CYS A 355 11.40 -0.80 2.34
N ASP A 356 10.63 -0.32 3.34
CA ASP A 356 11.15 0.53 4.42
C ASP A 356 12.20 -0.20 5.28
N THR A 357 12.13 -1.53 5.33
CA THR A 357 13.02 -2.40 6.11
C THR A 357 14.41 -2.59 5.50
N ASP A 358 14.62 -2.21 4.23
CA ASP A 358 15.91 -2.40 3.57
C ASP A 358 17.02 -1.55 4.18
N GLY A 359 16.71 -0.31 4.56
CA GLY A 359 17.65 0.58 5.22
C GLY A 359 18.18 -0.01 6.53
N PRO A 360 17.29 -0.32 7.49
CA PRO A 360 17.65 -1.04 8.72
C PRO A 360 18.40 -2.35 8.48
N TRP A 361 17.98 -3.14 7.48
CA TRP A 361 18.65 -4.39 7.13
C TRP A 361 20.10 -4.16 6.66
N LEU A 362 20.32 -3.24 5.72
CA LEU A 362 21.65 -2.87 5.24
C LEU A 362 22.51 -2.28 6.36
N GLN A 363 21.94 -1.45 7.23
CA GLN A 363 22.66 -0.89 8.38
C GLN A 363 23.05 -2.00 9.38
N SER A 364 22.18 -2.98 9.60
CA SER A 364 22.47 -4.15 10.44
C SER A 364 23.64 -4.96 9.89
N LEU A 365 23.67 -5.22 8.58
CA LEU A 365 24.79 -5.89 7.92
C LEU A 365 26.10 -5.09 8.05
N ALA A 366 26.05 -3.76 7.90
CA ALA A 366 27.21 -2.91 8.09
C ALA A 366 27.77 -3.02 9.52
N ASN A 367 26.90 -2.93 10.52
CA ASN A 367 27.28 -3.03 11.93
C ASN A 367 27.88 -4.40 12.27
N GLN A 368 27.29 -5.49 11.77
CA GLN A 368 27.79 -6.86 12.01
C GLN A 368 29.19 -7.10 11.42
N ASN A 369 29.51 -6.44 10.31
CA ASN A 369 30.82 -6.57 9.64
C ASN A 369 31.82 -5.47 10.05
N GLY A 370 31.42 -4.53 10.91
CA GLY A 370 32.27 -3.43 11.36
C GLY A 370 32.65 -2.44 10.25
N TRP A 371 31.78 -2.28 9.24
CA TRP A 371 32.01 -1.39 8.10
C TRP A 371 31.65 0.07 8.42
N ASP A 372 32.47 1.00 7.94
CA ASP A 372 32.20 2.44 8.02
C ASP A 372 31.25 2.86 6.90
N VAL A 373 29.95 2.66 7.15
CA VAL A 373 28.85 3.01 6.23
C VAL A 373 27.64 3.53 7.01
N THR A 374 27.06 4.61 6.51
CA THR A 374 25.74 5.10 6.89
C THR A 374 24.74 4.79 5.80
N VAL A 375 23.60 4.22 6.17
CA VAL A 375 22.44 4.00 5.30
C VAL A 375 21.31 4.93 5.73
N ALA A 376 21.04 5.97 4.95
CA ALA A 376 20.03 6.99 5.28
C ALA A 376 18.82 6.89 4.34
N ALA A 377 17.63 6.72 4.91
CA ALA A 377 16.39 6.85 4.15
C ALA A 377 16.18 8.30 3.70
N VAL A 378 15.94 8.50 2.40
CA VAL A 378 15.75 9.82 1.78
C VAL A 378 14.50 9.90 0.92
N SER A 379 13.59 8.92 1.04
CA SER A 379 12.34 8.85 0.29
C SER A 379 11.52 10.15 0.36
N ASP A 380 11.45 10.78 1.54
CA ASP A 380 10.67 12.02 1.74
C ASP A 380 11.38 13.28 1.22
N ARG A 381 12.66 13.17 0.84
CA ARG A 381 13.49 14.29 0.36
C ARG A 381 13.74 14.22 -1.15
N ILE A 382 13.45 13.08 -1.78
CA ILE A 382 13.72 12.81 -3.19
C ILE A 382 12.50 12.12 -3.79
N HIS A 383 11.70 12.88 -4.52
CA HIS A 383 10.53 12.36 -5.23
C HIS A 383 10.87 12.18 -6.71
N ASN A 384 10.19 11.26 -7.40
CA ASN A 384 10.52 10.98 -8.79
C ASN A 384 9.30 10.71 -9.68
N LEU A 385 9.42 11.19 -10.92
CA LEU A 385 8.51 10.88 -12.02
C LEU A 385 9.19 9.93 -13.01
N ALA A 386 8.41 9.10 -13.67
CA ALA A 386 8.83 8.29 -14.80
C ALA A 386 8.14 8.76 -16.08
N LEU A 387 8.93 9.22 -17.05
CA LEU A 387 8.48 9.53 -18.41
C LEU A 387 8.86 8.37 -19.32
N GLN A 388 7.88 7.55 -19.72
CA GLN A 388 8.11 6.30 -20.47
C GLN A 388 7.26 6.22 -21.73
N GLY A 389 7.72 5.47 -22.72
CA GLY A 389 7.11 5.33 -24.04
C GLY A 389 8.04 5.74 -25.17
N PRO A 390 7.74 5.37 -26.43
CA PRO A 390 8.61 5.58 -27.59
C PRO A 390 8.97 7.05 -27.86
N LEU A 391 8.12 8.01 -27.44
CA LEU A 391 8.35 9.45 -27.63
C LEU A 391 9.02 10.13 -26.43
N SER A 392 9.27 9.41 -25.33
CA SER A 392 9.84 9.96 -24.09
C SER A 392 11.16 10.71 -24.31
N ARG A 393 12.06 10.15 -25.13
CA ARG A 393 13.34 10.80 -25.48
C ARG A 393 13.13 12.11 -26.22
N ASN A 394 12.24 12.16 -27.20
CA ASN A 394 12.04 13.37 -28.01
C ASN A 394 11.47 14.50 -27.15
N ILE A 395 10.51 14.18 -26.27
CA ILE A 395 9.95 15.13 -25.31
C ILE A 395 11.05 15.65 -24.38
N LEU A 396 11.79 14.74 -23.74
CA LEU A 396 12.80 15.14 -22.76
C LEU A 396 14.00 15.86 -23.39
N GLN A 397 14.42 15.47 -24.60
CA GLN A 397 15.52 16.09 -25.32
C GLN A 397 15.25 17.57 -25.67
N ALA A 398 13.98 17.95 -25.87
CA ALA A 398 13.60 19.34 -26.08
C ALA A 398 13.88 20.22 -24.86
N LEU A 399 13.88 19.63 -23.66
CA LEU A 399 14.14 20.30 -22.39
C LEU A 399 15.60 20.15 -21.94
N VAL A 400 16.19 18.96 -22.16
CA VAL A 400 17.55 18.59 -21.75
C VAL A 400 18.26 17.88 -22.90
N PRO A 401 18.98 18.59 -23.78
CA PRO A 401 19.61 18.00 -24.97
C PRO A 401 20.59 16.84 -24.68
N GLU A 402 21.22 16.82 -23.51
CA GLU A 402 22.21 15.82 -23.08
C GLU A 402 21.63 14.40 -22.97
N VAL A 403 20.31 14.27 -22.77
CA VAL A 403 19.64 12.95 -22.63
C VAL A 403 19.72 12.11 -23.89
N LYS A 404 20.00 12.73 -25.05
CA LYS A 404 20.23 12.04 -26.32
C LYS A 404 21.41 11.06 -26.25
N SER A 405 22.44 11.43 -25.49
CA SER A 405 23.64 10.59 -25.29
C SER A 405 23.57 9.69 -24.05
N LEU A 406 22.48 9.75 -23.28
CA LEU A 406 22.37 8.98 -22.04
C LEU A 406 22.12 7.49 -22.35
N GLY A 407 23.10 6.66 -22.00
CA GLY A 407 23.03 5.21 -22.18
C GLY A 407 22.06 4.54 -21.22
N TYR A 408 21.60 3.34 -21.57
CA TYR A 408 20.74 2.54 -20.69
C TYR A 408 21.43 2.26 -19.35
N PHE A 409 20.71 2.40 -18.23
CA PHE A 409 21.28 2.32 -16.87
C PHE A 409 22.39 3.35 -16.59
N GLN A 410 22.35 4.51 -17.24
CA GLN A 410 23.17 5.66 -16.90
C GLN A 410 22.29 6.79 -16.36
N PHE A 411 22.90 7.71 -15.63
CA PHE A 411 22.23 8.91 -15.14
C PHE A 411 23.08 10.18 -15.29
N LEU A 412 22.41 11.32 -15.23
CA LEU A 412 23.03 12.63 -15.26
C LEU A 412 22.29 13.59 -14.33
N GLU A 413 22.98 14.64 -13.90
CA GLU A 413 22.39 15.79 -13.23
C GLU A 413 22.22 16.90 -14.27
N SER A 414 21.08 17.58 -14.25
CA SER A 414 20.77 18.70 -15.14
C SER A 414 19.72 19.64 -14.52
N TYR A 415 19.23 20.57 -15.32
CA TYR A 415 18.15 21.50 -14.98
C TYR A 415 17.05 21.45 -16.03
N ILE A 416 15.79 21.46 -15.59
CA ILE A 416 14.61 21.66 -16.45
C ILE A 416 13.92 22.93 -15.96
N ASP A 417 13.89 23.98 -16.77
CA ASP A 417 13.32 25.28 -16.38
C ASP A 417 13.85 25.75 -14.99
N HIS A 418 15.18 25.73 -14.82
CA HIS A 418 15.90 26.04 -13.58
C HIS A 418 15.67 25.08 -12.40
N ILE A 419 14.86 24.03 -12.55
CA ILE A 419 14.64 23.00 -11.52
C ILE A 419 15.78 21.98 -11.56
N PRO A 420 16.52 21.77 -10.45
CA PRO A 420 17.52 20.72 -10.37
C PRO A 420 16.88 19.34 -10.48
N VAL A 421 17.38 18.53 -11.40
CA VAL A 421 16.90 17.16 -11.63
C VAL A 421 18.07 16.19 -11.81
N LEU A 422 17.92 15.00 -11.23
CA LEU A 422 18.71 13.84 -11.63
C LEU A 422 17.87 13.02 -12.60
N ILE A 423 18.41 12.75 -13.79
CA ILE A 423 17.72 12.03 -14.86
C ILE A 423 18.44 10.70 -15.05
N SER A 424 17.73 9.59 -14.90
CA SER A 424 18.24 8.25 -15.18
C SER A 424 17.50 7.62 -16.35
N ARG A 425 18.23 6.86 -17.17
CA ARG A 425 17.62 6.04 -18.23
C ARG A 425 17.28 4.65 -17.68
N THR A 426 16.26 4.62 -16.83
CA THR A 426 15.69 3.44 -16.16
C THR A 426 14.17 3.45 -16.32
N GLY A 427 13.52 2.33 -16.00
CA GLY A 427 12.07 2.26 -16.06
C GLY A 427 11.47 0.89 -15.73
N TYR A 428 10.14 0.85 -15.66
CA TYR A 428 9.36 -0.28 -15.12
C TYR A 428 8.14 -0.64 -15.98
N THR A 429 8.19 -0.36 -17.29
CA THR A 429 7.08 -0.64 -18.24
C THR A 429 7.46 -1.48 -19.46
N GLY A 430 8.76 -1.78 -19.63
CA GLY A 430 9.29 -2.39 -20.86
C GLY A 430 9.40 -1.42 -22.05
N GLU A 431 9.14 -0.12 -21.85
CA GLU A 431 9.37 0.92 -22.87
C GLU A 431 10.70 1.66 -22.68
N LEU A 432 11.14 2.37 -23.72
CA LEU A 432 12.10 3.45 -23.58
C LEU A 432 11.58 4.47 -22.56
N GLY A 433 12.43 4.97 -21.68
CA GLY A 433 12.02 5.99 -20.72
C GLY A 433 13.13 6.49 -19.82
N TYR A 434 12.74 7.44 -19.00
CA TYR A 434 13.60 8.12 -18.05
C TYR A 434 12.88 8.31 -16.71
N GLU A 435 13.62 8.24 -15.62
CA GLU A 435 13.15 8.67 -14.31
C GLU A 435 13.83 9.99 -13.93
N LEU A 436 13.05 10.91 -13.39
CA LEU A 436 13.48 12.26 -13.01
C LEU A 436 13.27 12.43 -11.51
N PHE A 437 14.36 12.54 -10.77
CA PHE A 437 14.39 12.72 -9.33
C PHE A 437 14.59 14.20 -8.99
N THR A 438 13.80 14.73 -8.06
CA THR A 438 13.90 16.13 -7.61
C THR A 438 13.50 16.28 -6.14
N HIS A 439 13.79 17.44 -5.57
CA HIS A 439 13.33 17.80 -4.24
C HIS A 439 11.81 18.09 -4.26
N PRO A 440 11.04 17.68 -3.24
CA PRO A 440 9.58 17.82 -3.24
C PRO A 440 9.06 19.24 -3.49
N GLN A 441 9.80 20.27 -3.06
CA GLN A 441 9.45 21.67 -3.29
C GLN A 441 9.26 22.04 -4.78
N HIS A 442 9.83 21.27 -5.70
CA HIS A 442 9.76 21.52 -7.14
C HIS A 442 8.73 20.65 -7.87
N GLY A 443 8.03 19.74 -7.19
CA GLY A 443 7.26 18.69 -7.85
C GLY A 443 6.15 19.19 -8.77
N ALA A 444 5.27 20.06 -8.27
CA ALA A 444 4.18 20.62 -9.08
C ALA A 444 4.69 21.39 -10.31
N ALA A 445 5.80 22.13 -10.17
CA ALA A 445 6.42 22.85 -11.27
C ALA A 445 7.00 21.89 -12.32
N LEU A 446 7.77 20.87 -11.88
CA LEU A 446 8.33 19.86 -12.77
C LEU A 446 7.24 19.08 -13.52
N TRP A 447 6.17 18.69 -12.82
CA TRP A 447 5.00 18.04 -13.43
C TRP A 447 4.43 18.89 -14.58
N ASN A 448 4.16 20.16 -14.32
CA ASN A 448 3.56 21.06 -15.31
C ASN A 448 4.48 21.25 -16.53
N VAL A 449 5.78 21.42 -16.32
CA VAL A 449 6.75 21.57 -17.43
C VAL A 449 6.77 20.31 -18.31
N LEU A 450 6.79 19.11 -17.70
CA LEU A 450 6.80 17.85 -18.44
C LEU A 450 5.49 17.60 -19.20
N ILE A 451 4.33 17.85 -18.57
CA ILE A 451 3.02 17.72 -19.21
C ILE A 451 2.91 18.67 -20.41
N ASN A 452 3.26 19.95 -20.23
CA ASN A 452 3.21 20.95 -21.31
C ASN A 452 4.15 20.60 -22.47
N ALA A 453 5.36 20.13 -22.17
CA ALA A 453 6.31 19.71 -23.21
C ALA A 453 5.84 18.46 -23.96
N GLY A 454 5.10 17.56 -23.30
CA GLY A 454 4.59 16.32 -23.87
C GLY A 454 3.21 16.44 -24.54
N GLU A 455 2.45 17.49 -24.28
CA GLU A 455 1.09 17.70 -24.82
C GLU A 455 1.03 17.57 -26.36
N PRO A 456 1.93 18.20 -27.16
CA PRO A 456 1.92 18.06 -28.62
C PRO A 456 2.18 16.62 -29.10
N ALA A 457 2.84 15.81 -28.26
CA ALA A 457 3.12 14.41 -28.50
C ALA A 457 2.05 13.47 -27.92
N GLY A 458 0.97 14.00 -27.34
CA GLY A 458 -0.12 13.24 -26.73
C GLY A 458 0.30 12.47 -25.47
N LEU A 459 1.21 13.04 -24.68
CA LEU A 459 1.58 12.55 -23.35
C LEU A 459 0.36 12.53 -22.42
N LEU A 460 0.13 11.42 -21.74
CA LEU A 460 -0.89 11.30 -20.69
C LEU A 460 -0.25 10.89 -19.36
N PRO A 461 -0.82 11.27 -18.21
CA PRO A 461 -0.42 10.66 -16.95
C PRO A 461 -0.82 9.17 -16.91
N LEU A 462 -0.12 8.36 -16.12
CA LEU A 462 -0.30 6.90 -16.02
C LEU A 462 -0.60 6.50 -14.57
N GLY A 463 -1.71 5.78 -14.36
CA GLY A 463 -2.08 5.20 -13.08
C GLY A 463 -1.59 3.76 -12.90
N MET A 464 -1.73 3.25 -11.67
CA MET A 464 -1.28 1.91 -11.28
C MET A 464 -1.92 0.78 -12.11
N LYS A 465 -3.18 0.90 -12.55
CA LYS A 465 -3.85 -0.17 -13.33
C LYS A 465 -3.20 -0.38 -14.70
N ALA A 466 -2.85 0.70 -15.39
CA ALA A 466 -2.17 0.62 -16.68
C ALA A 466 -0.69 0.23 -16.51
N LEU A 467 -0.04 0.67 -15.42
CA LEU A 467 1.30 0.21 -15.06
C LEU A 467 1.36 -1.31 -14.83
N ASP A 468 0.41 -1.86 -14.07
CA ASP A 468 0.38 -3.28 -13.74
C ASP A 468 0.25 -4.16 -15.00
N ARG A 469 -0.55 -3.73 -15.98
CA ARG A 469 -0.57 -4.36 -17.31
C ARG A 469 0.81 -4.33 -17.96
N ALA A 470 1.42 -3.15 -17.98
CA ALA A 470 2.66 -2.94 -18.71
C ALA A 470 3.84 -3.72 -18.12
N ARG A 471 3.91 -3.81 -16.78
CA ARG A 471 4.95 -4.56 -16.07
C ARG A 471 4.79 -6.07 -16.24
N ILE A 472 3.55 -6.59 -16.23
CA ILE A 472 3.28 -8.02 -16.49
C ILE A 472 3.65 -8.39 -17.91
N GLU A 473 3.26 -7.56 -18.90
CA GLU A 473 3.64 -7.73 -20.30
C GLU A 473 5.17 -7.81 -20.48
N ALA A 474 5.91 -7.00 -19.71
CA ALA A 474 7.38 -6.92 -19.74
C ALA A 474 8.08 -7.95 -18.83
N GLY A 475 7.34 -8.80 -18.10
CA GLY A 475 7.88 -9.79 -17.17
C GLY A 475 8.66 -9.17 -16.00
N LEU A 476 8.19 -8.03 -15.49
CA LEU A 476 8.78 -7.30 -14.37
C LEU A 476 8.10 -7.67 -13.05
N LEU A 477 8.90 -7.85 -12.01
CA LEU A 477 8.49 -8.48 -10.75
C LEU A 477 7.84 -7.49 -9.78
N ALA A 478 6.75 -7.90 -9.14
CA ALA A 478 6.19 -7.22 -7.99
C ALA A 478 6.40 -8.06 -6.71
N MET A 479 6.92 -7.42 -5.66
CA MET A 479 7.02 -8.04 -4.33
C MET A 479 5.63 -8.46 -3.83
N GLY A 480 5.57 -9.64 -3.18
CA GLY A 480 4.33 -10.26 -2.71
C GLY A 480 3.57 -11.03 -3.80
N TYR A 481 3.99 -10.92 -5.06
CA TYR A 481 3.43 -11.68 -6.18
C TYR A 481 4.47 -12.64 -6.75
N GLU A 482 5.56 -12.11 -7.31
CA GLU A 482 6.60 -12.91 -7.95
C GLU A 482 7.66 -13.42 -6.97
N PHE A 483 7.85 -12.71 -5.86
CA PHE A 483 8.81 -13.06 -4.83
C PHE A 483 8.43 -12.52 -3.46
N ASP A 484 9.01 -13.17 -2.46
CA ASP A 484 9.07 -12.81 -1.06
C ASP A 484 10.45 -13.26 -0.52
N ASP A 485 10.65 -13.16 0.79
CA ASP A 485 11.88 -13.57 1.47
C ASP A 485 12.10 -15.09 1.52
N LEU A 486 11.16 -15.89 0.98
CA LEU A 486 11.31 -17.34 0.78
C LEU A 486 11.59 -17.72 -0.68
N THR A 487 11.52 -16.75 -1.59
CA THR A 487 11.67 -16.97 -3.03
C THR A 487 13.05 -16.55 -3.50
N SER A 488 13.79 -17.45 -4.15
CA SER A 488 15.10 -17.11 -4.71
C SER A 488 15.00 -16.34 -6.04
N PRO A 489 16.05 -15.59 -6.43
CA PRO A 489 16.12 -14.92 -7.73
C PRO A 489 15.97 -15.87 -8.94
N TYR A 490 16.34 -17.15 -8.79
CA TYR A 490 16.17 -18.15 -9.86
C TYR A 490 14.70 -18.55 -10.01
N GLN A 491 13.98 -18.73 -8.89
CA GLN A 491 12.54 -18.99 -8.90
C GLN A 491 11.76 -17.79 -9.45
N ALA A 492 12.18 -16.57 -9.11
CA ALA A 492 11.54 -15.33 -9.58
C ALA A 492 11.89 -14.93 -11.03
N GLY A 493 12.77 -15.68 -11.73
CA GLY A 493 13.10 -15.40 -13.13
C GLY A 493 14.15 -14.29 -13.35
N ILE A 494 14.77 -13.79 -12.29
CA ILE A 494 15.85 -12.79 -12.36
C ILE A 494 17.23 -13.37 -12.03
N GLY A 495 17.42 -14.68 -12.21
CA GLY A 495 18.71 -15.36 -11.99
C GLY A 495 19.89 -14.75 -12.78
N TRP A 496 19.61 -14.04 -13.87
CA TRP A 496 20.60 -13.27 -14.63
C TRP A 496 21.22 -12.10 -13.84
N ALA A 497 20.58 -11.65 -12.76
CA ALA A 497 21.09 -10.62 -11.86
C ALA A 497 22.10 -11.19 -10.85
N VAL A 498 22.13 -12.51 -10.63
CA VAL A 498 22.99 -13.18 -9.66
C VAL A 498 24.40 -13.38 -10.22
N ALA A 499 25.38 -12.72 -9.62
CA ALA A 499 26.78 -12.82 -10.02
C ALA A 499 27.54 -13.87 -9.20
N MET A 500 27.26 -15.16 -9.46
CA MET A 500 27.88 -16.30 -8.74
C MET A 500 29.43 -16.30 -8.73
N LYS A 501 30.07 -15.61 -9.69
CA LYS A 501 31.53 -15.46 -9.75
C LYS A 501 32.10 -14.49 -8.72
N LYS A 502 31.28 -13.73 -8.00
CA LYS A 502 31.74 -12.90 -6.87
C LYS A 502 32.39 -13.80 -5.82
N PRO A 503 33.47 -13.36 -5.15
CA PRO A 503 34.09 -14.16 -4.09
C PRO A 503 33.09 -14.56 -3.00
N ASP A 504 32.28 -13.60 -2.56
CA ASP A 504 31.24 -13.82 -1.57
C ASP A 504 30.08 -12.81 -1.73
N PHE A 505 28.92 -13.16 -1.16
CA PHE A 505 27.75 -12.31 -0.90
C PHE A 505 26.76 -13.11 -0.03
N ILE A 506 25.89 -12.41 0.71
CA ILE A 506 24.90 -13.05 1.58
C ILE A 506 23.97 -13.99 0.79
N GLY A 507 23.77 -15.20 1.30
CA GLY A 507 22.95 -16.22 0.64
C GLY A 507 23.61 -16.93 -0.56
N LYS A 508 24.88 -16.64 -0.91
CA LYS A 508 25.57 -17.27 -2.05
C LYS A 508 25.58 -18.79 -1.99
N ALA A 509 25.86 -19.38 -0.82
CA ALA A 509 25.93 -20.83 -0.66
C ALA A 509 24.56 -21.49 -0.89
N ALA A 510 23.50 -20.92 -0.33
CA ALA A 510 22.12 -21.38 -0.55
C ALA A 510 21.73 -21.26 -2.04
N LEU A 511 22.07 -20.13 -2.68
CA LEU A 511 21.80 -19.94 -4.11
C LEU A 511 22.58 -20.89 -5.02
N ASP A 512 23.79 -21.32 -4.65
CA ASP A 512 24.50 -22.33 -5.43
C ASP A 512 23.79 -23.69 -5.42
N ASP A 513 23.19 -24.06 -4.29
CA ASP A 513 22.38 -25.28 -4.16
C ASP A 513 21.06 -25.17 -4.90
N ILE A 514 20.31 -24.08 -4.68
CA ILE A 514 19.03 -23.81 -5.34
C ILE A 514 19.20 -23.75 -6.87
N ARG A 515 20.29 -23.17 -7.38
CA ARG A 515 20.56 -23.13 -8.83
C ARG A 515 20.74 -24.53 -9.42
N ARG A 516 21.30 -25.48 -8.66
CA ARG A 516 21.48 -26.88 -9.11
C ARG A 516 20.17 -27.66 -9.09
N HIS A 517 19.27 -27.35 -8.15
CA HIS A 517 17.99 -28.03 -7.98
C HIS A 517 16.85 -27.04 -7.70
N PRO A 518 16.44 -26.22 -8.70
CA PRO A 518 15.43 -25.20 -8.46
C PRO A 518 14.06 -25.87 -8.21
N PRO A 519 13.39 -25.58 -7.07
CA PRO A 519 12.10 -26.20 -6.77
C PRO A 519 10.98 -25.71 -7.71
N ARG A 520 11.13 -24.48 -8.21
CA ARG A 520 10.27 -23.81 -9.18
C ARG A 520 11.09 -22.88 -10.06
N VAL A 521 10.56 -22.55 -11.23
CA VAL A 521 11.10 -21.56 -12.16
C VAL A 521 9.98 -20.68 -12.71
N ALA A 522 10.28 -19.40 -12.94
CA ALA A 522 9.33 -18.46 -13.50
C ALA A 522 9.17 -18.65 -15.02
N VAL A 523 7.92 -18.62 -15.48
CA VAL A 523 7.52 -18.70 -16.88
C VAL A 523 6.44 -17.67 -17.19
N GLY A 524 6.31 -17.31 -18.47
CA GLY A 524 5.12 -16.65 -18.98
C GLY A 524 4.12 -17.68 -19.48
N LEU A 525 2.83 -17.38 -19.38
CA LEU A 525 1.73 -18.18 -19.89
C LEU A 525 0.85 -17.32 -20.79
N VAL A 526 0.39 -17.89 -21.90
CA VAL A 526 -0.66 -17.31 -22.75
C VAL A 526 -1.88 -18.23 -22.66
N LEU A 527 -2.99 -17.73 -22.13
CA LEU A 527 -4.21 -18.50 -21.90
C LEU A 527 -5.07 -18.53 -23.16
N GLU A 528 -5.74 -19.65 -23.40
CA GLU A 528 -6.75 -19.77 -24.45
C GLU A 528 -8.05 -19.05 -24.04
N GLY A 529 -8.54 -18.16 -24.91
CA GLY A 529 -9.81 -17.46 -24.70
C GLY A 529 -9.70 -16.17 -23.88
N PRO A 530 -10.85 -15.57 -23.51
CA PRO A 530 -10.91 -14.22 -22.95
C PRO A 530 -10.70 -14.17 -21.43
N GLU A 531 -10.50 -15.31 -20.79
CA GLU A 531 -10.50 -15.41 -19.32
C GLU A 531 -9.18 -15.02 -18.73
N MET A 532 -9.23 -14.30 -17.61
CA MET A 532 -8.03 -13.85 -16.92
C MET A 532 -7.80 -14.72 -15.68
N ALA A 533 -6.56 -15.17 -15.52
CA ALA A 533 -6.15 -15.80 -14.28
C ALA A 533 -6.05 -14.77 -13.14
N ALA A 534 -5.87 -15.27 -11.91
CA ALA A 534 -5.60 -14.45 -10.73
C ALA A 534 -4.39 -15.01 -9.96
N HIS A 535 -3.77 -14.18 -9.14
CA HIS A 535 -2.70 -14.59 -8.24
C HIS A 535 -3.11 -15.81 -7.41
N GLY A 536 -2.20 -16.77 -7.26
CA GLY A 536 -2.39 -17.99 -6.48
C GLY A 536 -3.17 -19.10 -7.19
N GLN A 537 -3.73 -18.86 -8.39
CA GLN A 537 -4.42 -19.92 -9.13
C GLN A 537 -3.49 -21.07 -9.49
N PRO A 538 -3.93 -22.34 -9.30
CA PRO A 538 -3.09 -23.49 -9.56
C PRO A 538 -2.87 -23.72 -11.05
N VAL A 539 -1.65 -24.13 -11.41
CA VAL A 539 -1.30 -24.62 -12.75
C VAL A 539 -1.18 -26.14 -12.68
N PHE A 540 -1.77 -26.84 -13.64
CA PHE A 540 -1.79 -28.30 -13.78
C PHE A 540 -1.06 -28.75 -15.04
N ALA A 541 -0.52 -29.96 -15.00
CA ALA A 541 -0.12 -30.63 -16.24
C ALA A 541 -1.37 -30.85 -17.11
N GLN A 542 -1.23 -30.68 -18.43
CA GLN A 542 -2.36 -30.77 -19.36
C GLN A 542 -3.06 -32.14 -19.25
N GLY A 543 -4.38 -32.14 -19.07
CA GLY A 543 -5.18 -33.35 -18.92
C GLY A 543 -5.04 -34.08 -17.57
N GLU A 544 -4.22 -33.58 -16.65
CA GLU A 544 -3.84 -34.29 -15.43
C GLU A 544 -4.39 -33.65 -14.15
N ARG A 545 -4.54 -34.44 -13.10
CA ARG A 545 -5.15 -33.95 -11.84
C ARG A 545 -4.18 -33.23 -10.91
N TRP A 546 -2.87 -33.41 -11.07
CA TRP A 546 -1.87 -32.86 -10.16
C TRP A 546 -1.37 -31.48 -10.59
N ARG A 547 -1.06 -30.65 -9.60
CA ARG A 547 -0.53 -29.30 -9.79
C ARG A 547 0.95 -29.36 -10.12
N VAL A 548 1.38 -28.49 -11.03
CA VAL A 548 2.79 -28.30 -11.43
C VAL A 548 3.28 -26.89 -11.11
N GLY A 549 2.40 -25.99 -10.68
CA GLY A 549 2.77 -24.61 -10.36
C GLY A 549 1.60 -23.76 -9.88
N HIS A 550 1.80 -22.45 -9.88
CA HIS A 550 0.77 -21.46 -9.63
C HIS A 550 1.05 -20.18 -10.42
N VAL A 551 -0.01 -19.43 -10.70
CA VAL A 551 0.06 -18.08 -11.28
C VAL A 551 0.51 -17.08 -10.22
N THR A 552 1.48 -16.24 -10.55
CA THR A 552 1.94 -15.15 -9.68
C THR A 552 1.23 -13.85 -10.04
N SER A 553 1.26 -13.43 -11.30
CA SER A 553 0.54 -12.24 -11.79
C SER A 553 -0.17 -12.55 -13.10
N ALA A 554 -1.27 -11.87 -13.38
CA ALA A 554 -2.02 -12.10 -14.61
C ALA A 554 -2.75 -10.84 -15.07
N THR A 555 -2.89 -10.69 -16.37
CA THR A 555 -3.61 -9.57 -16.96
C THR A 555 -4.13 -9.91 -18.35
N PHE A 556 -5.13 -9.15 -18.83
CA PHE A 556 -5.44 -9.12 -20.24
C PHE A 556 -4.54 -8.09 -20.94
N SER A 557 -3.79 -8.53 -21.95
CA SER A 557 -2.91 -7.66 -22.74
C SER A 557 -3.67 -7.12 -23.96
N PRO A 558 -3.94 -5.80 -24.05
CA PRO A 558 -4.60 -5.22 -25.22
C PRO A 558 -3.77 -5.34 -26.51
N ILE A 559 -2.44 -5.23 -26.42
CA ILE A 559 -1.56 -5.31 -27.58
C ILE A 559 -1.43 -6.74 -28.13
N LEU A 560 -1.41 -7.75 -27.25
CA LEU A 560 -1.38 -9.16 -27.64
C LEU A 560 -2.78 -9.72 -27.92
N LYS A 561 -3.84 -9.02 -27.49
CA LYS A 561 -5.24 -9.47 -27.53
C LYS A 561 -5.44 -10.84 -26.88
N ALA A 562 -4.71 -11.06 -25.79
CA ALA A 562 -4.67 -12.33 -25.09
C ALA A 562 -4.57 -12.13 -23.58
N SER A 563 -5.16 -13.06 -22.84
CA SER A 563 -4.89 -13.19 -21.42
C SER A 563 -3.52 -13.80 -21.21
N ILE A 564 -2.69 -13.13 -20.42
CA ILE A 564 -1.33 -13.54 -20.12
C ILE A 564 -1.14 -13.65 -18.61
N ALA A 565 -0.19 -14.49 -18.21
CA ALA A 565 0.20 -14.61 -16.82
C ALA A 565 1.70 -14.83 -16.67
N MET A 566 2.24 -14.41 -15.54
CA MET A 566 3.50 -14.90 -14.97
C MET A 566 3.17 -16.02 -14.00
N ALA A 567 3.98 -17.07 -13.99
CA ALA A 567 3.74 -18.23 -13.15
C ALA A 567 5.05 -18.85 -12.67
N GLN A 568 4.99 -19.55 -11.54
CA GLN A 568 6.08 -20.39 -11.06
C GLN A 568 5.69 -21.87 -11.21
N VAL A 569 6.43 -22.61 -12.02
CA VAL A 569 6.19 -24.03 -12.32
C VAL A 569 7.39 -24.90 -11.95
N VAL A 570 7.21 -26.21 -11.78
CA VAL A 570 8.33 -27.15 -11.69
C VAL A 570 9.15 -27.11 -12.99
N PRO A 571 10.48 -27.31 -12.94
CA PRO A 571 11.36 -27.17 -14.11
C PRO A 571 10.95 -28.00 -15.33
N GLU A 572 10.36 -29.17 -15.13
CA GLU A 572 9.94 -30.09 -16.20
C GLU A 572 8.85 -29.52 -17.11
N PHE A 573 8.10 -28.52 -16.63
CA PHE A 573 7.01 -27.87 -17.37
C PHE A 573 7.37 -26.45 -17.85
N ALA A 574 8.65 -26.08 -17.77
CA ALA A 574 9.08 -24.71 -18.09
C ALA A 574 9.50 -24.49 -19.56
N ALA A 575 9.58 -25.55 -20.36
CA ALA A 575 9.99 -25.44 -21.75
C ALA A 575 8.93 -24.64 -22.55
N ALA A 576 9.39 -23.75 -23.42
CA ALA A 576 8.51 -23.01 -24.32
C ALA A 576 7.64 -23.97 -25.16
N GLU A 577 6.43 -23.52 -25.50
CA GLU A 577 5.40 -24.30 -26.19
C GLU A 577 4.83 -25.50 -25.39
N THR A 578 5.28 -25.71 -24.14
CA THR A 578 4.63 -26.69 -23.25
C THR A 578 3.19 -26.27 -22.96
N SER A 579 2.26 -27.20 -23.11
CA SER A 579 0.86 -26.97 -22.76
C SER A 579 0.59 -27.32 -21.30
N VAL A 580 -0.08 -26.42 -20.59
CA VAL A 580 -0.52 -26.57 -19.19
C VAL A 580 -1.98 -26.13 -19.06
N GLU A 581 -2.57 -26.39 -17.90
CA GLU A 581 -3.93 -25.95 -17.59
C GLU A 581 -3.95 -25.03 -16.36
N VAL A 582 -4.54 -23.84 -16.48
CA VAL A 582 -4.76 -22.93 -15.34
C VAL A 582 -6.14 -23.18 -14.75
N GLY A 583 -6.20 -23.48 -13.46
CA GLY A 583 -7.45 -23.64 -12.73
C GLY A 583 -8.11 -22.30 -12.43
N LEU A 584 -9.32 -22.09 -12.95
CA LEU A 584 -10.13 -20.90 -12.69
C LEU A 584 -11.24 -21.21 -11.66
N LEU A 585 -11.89 -20.16 -11.15
CA LEU A 585 -12.92 -20.26 -10.10
C LEU A 585 -12.33 -20.89 -8.82
N ASP A 586 -12.76 -22.10 -8.46
CA ASP A 586 -12.22 -22.90 -7.35
C ASP A 586 -10.96 -23.71 -7.73
N GLY A 587 -10.48 -23.55 -8.97
CA GLY A 587 -9.33 -24.25 -9.53
C GLY A 587 -9.62 -25.69 -10.00
N LEU A 588 -10.85 -26.18 -9.84
CA LEU A 588 -11.24 -27.57 -10.16
C LEU A 588 -12.40 -27.64 -11.14
N LYS A 589 -13.39 -26.76 -11.00
CA LYS A 589 -14.60 -26.71 -11.82
C LYS A 589 -14.30 -26.30 -13.25
N ARG A 590 -13.27 -25.47 -13.44
CA ARG A 590 -12.89 -24.96 -14.75
C ARG A 590 -11.38 -24.90 -14.88
N ARG A 591 -10.90 -25.31 -16.04
CA ARG A 591 -9.50 -25.23 -16.43
C ARG A 591 -9.40 -24.68 -17.83
N VAL A 592 -8.43 -23.80 -18.03
CA VAL A 592 -8.13 -23.17 -19.31
C VAL A 592 -6.74 -23.60 -19.74
N THR A 593 -6.63 -24.11 -20.96
CA THR A 593 -5.32 -24.40 -21.55
C THR A 593 -4.50 -23.12 -21.63
N ALA A 594 -3.22 -23.21 -21.31
CA ALA A 594 -2.26 -22.15 -21.51
C ALA A 594 -0.96 -22.68 -22.11
N THR A 595 -0.31 -21.88 -22.92
CA THR A 595 0.98 -22.20 -23.53
C THR A 595 2.09 -21.49 -22.78
N VAL A 596 3.11 -22.27 -22.37
CA VAL A 596 4.31 -21.77 -21.70
C VAL A 596 5.19 -21.02 -22.69
N GLY A 597 5.68 -19.86 -22.28
CA GLY A 597 6.52 -18.97 -23.06
C GLY A 597 7.53 -18.17 -22.22
N PRO A 598 8.19 -17.17 -22.83
CA PRO A 598 9.10 -16.30 -22.10
C PRO A 598 8.36 -15.54 -20.99
N LEU A 599 9.06 -15.23 -19.90
CA LEU A 599 8.49 -14.49 -18.76
C LEU A 599 7.87 -13.14 -19.19
N ALA A 600 8.52 -12.45 -20.13
CA ALA A 600 7.97 -11.28 -20.80
C ALA A 600 7.17 -11.73 -22.03
N ALA A 601 5.84 -11.61 -21.98
CA ALA A 601 4.97 -11.96 -23.10
C ALA A 601 5.09 -10.94 -24.25
N PHE A 602 5.42 -9.69 -23.96
CA PHE A 602 5.61 -8.62 -24.94
C PHE A 602 7.06 -8.14 -24.98
N ASP A 603 7.61 -8.01 -26.19
CA ASP A 603 9.02 -7.65 -26.45
C ASP A 603 10.03 -8.40 -25.55
N PRO A 604 10.07 -9.75 -25.57
CA PRO A 604 10.98 -10.54 -24.73
C PRO A 604 12.47 -10.23 -24.99
N THR A 605 12.79 -9.66 -26.16
CA THR A 605 14.15 -9.24 -26.51
C THR A 605 14.56 -7.90 -25.89
N LYS A 606 13.61 -7.19 -25.27
CA LYS A 606 13.77 -5.83 -24.71
C LYS A 606 14.29 -4.83 -25.74
N SER A 607 13.85 -4.96 -26.99
CA SER A 607 14.25 -4.11 -28.10
C SER A 607 13.80 -2.66 -27.91
N ARG A 608 12.61 -2.44 -27.35
CA ARG A 608 12.01 -1.11 -27.13
C ARG A 608 12.69 -0.31 -26.03
N VAL A 609 13.33 -0.97 -25.08
CA VAL A 609 14.09 -0.30 -24.00
C VAL A 609 15.48 0.14 -24.47
N ARG A 610 16.05 -0.60 -25.43
CA ARG A 610 17.47 -0.48 -25.86
C ARG A 610 17.70 0.51 -27.00
N VAL A 611 16.64 0.95 -27.70
CA VAL A 611 16.69 1.94 -28.79
C VAL A 611 17.15 3.33 -28.35
#